data_AF-A0A7S4EWI0-F1
#
_entry.id   AF-A0A7S4EWI0-F1
#
_cell.length_a   1.000
_cell.length_b   1.000
_cell.length_c   1.000
_cell.angle_alpha   90.00
_cell.angle_beta   90.00
_cell.angle_gamma   90.00
#
_symmetry.space_group_name_H-M   'P 1'
#
loop_
_entity.id
_entity.type
_entity.pdbx_description
1 polymer ?
#
loop_
_entity_poly.entity_id
_entity_poly.type
_entity_poly.pdbx_seq_one_letter_code
_entity_poly.pdbx_strand_id
1 'polypeptide(L)'
;MQKRMSIDTIALYATSARFFVVVAPPALHCDKGTMCNAVTYSRRGWCRLEQWARLIAGGVGNMFIFDGTELMQFAGIDKWLKSAVHVYDGEFACDSDRVNLVDTVIGLWSLALLHRDSAEREKVISLVQEHRESVFPVKYFGSLLEILERDVLNLGAEVEASPRVRQDEGLEQPNHTRVCMDDCSFSQESSPQITRPWQAISRISFVESVGSPQIPRRAFLRANTTNVAPRSPTKGRSSEWPMA
;
A
#
# COMPACT_ATOMS: atom_id res chain seq x y z
N MET A 1 14.43 18.63 -12.62
CA MET A 1 14.86 17.22 -12.53
C MET A 1 14.32 16.54 -11.27
N GLN A 2 14.79 16.89 -10.07
CA GLN A 2 14.50 16.19 -8.79
C GLN A 2 13.04 15.72 -8.58
N LYS A 3 12.04 16.59 -8.78
CA LYS A 3 10.60 16.24 -8.61
C LYS A 3 10.20 14.98 -9.37
N ARG A 4 10.70 14.78 -10.61
CA ARG A 4 10.34 13.63 -11.45
C ARG A 4 10.88 12.33 -10.86
N MET A 5 12.14 12.29 -10.43
CA MET A 5 12.73 11.09 -9.82
C MET A 5 12.01 10.66 -8.53
N SER A 6 11.53 11.63 -7.72
CA SER A 6 10.68 11.35 -6.55
C SER A 6 9.28 10.84 -6.88
N ILE A 7 8.78 11.11 -8.09
CA ILE A 7 7.53 10.56 -8.63
C ILE A 7 7.78 9.14 -9.15
N ASP A 8 8.77 8.97 -10.03
CA ASP A 8 9.08 7.70 -10.68
C ASP A 8 9.39 6.58 -9.66
N THR A 9 10.02 6.93 -8.54
CA THR A 9 10.38 5.98 -7.45
C THR A 9 9.24 5.65 -6.48
N ILE A 10 8.12 6.40 -6.47
CA ILE A 10 7.06 6.19 -5.47
C ILE A 10 6.42 4.80 -5.58
N ALA A 11 6.21 4.34 -6.82
CA ALA A 11 5.70 3.00 -7.10
C ALA A 11 6.74 1.93 -6.76
N LEU A 12 8.02 2.16 -7.06
CA LEU A 12 9.10 1.21 -6.75
C LEU A 12 9.14 0.92 -5.24
N TYR A 13 9.21 1.94 -4.39
CA TYR A 13 9.19 1.75 -2.93
C TYR A 13 7.93 1.03 -2.45
N ALA A 14 6.76 1.35 -2.99
CA ALA A 14 5.51 0.68 -2.64
C ALA A 14 5.45 -0.78 -3.10
N THR A 15 6.01 -1.13 -4.26
CA THR A 15 6.12 -2.53 -4.71
C THR A 15 7.08 -3.35 -3.84
N SER A 16 8.22 -2.78 -3.43
CA SER A 16 9.23 -3.48 -2.61
C SER A 16 8.84 -3.64 -1.12
N ALA A 17 7.79 -2.95 -0.66
CA ALA A 17 7.43 -2.90 0.76
C ALA A 17 6.77 -4.20 1.27
N ARG A 18 7.48 -5.01 2.05
CA ARG A 18 6.92 -6.23 2.70
C ARG A 18 5.63 -5.93 3.47
N PHE A 19 5.66 -4.89 4.28
CA PHE A 19 4.52 -4.30 5.00
C PHE A 19 4.30 -2.87 4.52
N PHE A 20 3.04 -2.47 4.37
CA PHE A 20 2.67 -1.13 3.91
C PHE A 20 1.69 -0.53 4.91
N VAL A 21 2.09 0.58 5.55
CA VAL A 21 1.32 1.19 6.64
C VAL A 21 1.03 2.65 6.31
N VAL A 22 -0.25 2.94 6.05
CA VAL A 22 -0.73 4.32 5.89
C VAL A 22 -0.85 4.95 7.27
N VAL A 23 -0.02 5.94 7.58
CA VAL A 23 -0.14 6.73 8.82
C VAL A 23 -0.86 8.04 8.48
N ALA A 24 -2.16 8.10 8.78
CA ALA A 24 -3.02 9.23 8.41
C ALA A 24 -3.95 9.70 9.55
N PRO A 25 -3.41 10.07 10.73
CA PRO A 25 -4.19 10.64 11.82
C PRO A 25 -4.78 12.02 11.45
N PRO A 26 -5.92 12.41 12.06
CA PRO A 26 -6.44 13.78 12.03
C PRO A 26 -5.39 14.82 12.43
N ALA A 27 -4.98 15.64 11.46
CA ALA A 27 -4.03 16.72 11.64
C ALA A 27 -4.42 17.91 10.74
N LEU A 28 -4.16 19.14 11.17
CA LEU A 28 -4.36 20.32 10.31
C LEU A 28 -3.10 20.56 9.47
N HIS A 29 -3.26 20.74 8.15
CA HIS A 29 -2.18 21.12 7.26
C HIS A 29 -1.69 22.53 7.60
N CYS A 30 -0.40 22.68 7.93
CA CYS A 30 0.20 23.92 8.43
C CYS A 30 -0.07 25.13 7.51
N ASP A 31 0.26 25.05 6.21
CA ASP A 31 0.00 26.15 5.26
C ASP A 31 -1.49 26.42 4.99
N LYS A 32 -2.33 25.38 4.95
CA LYS A 32 -3.66 25.45 4.33
C LYS A 32 -4.83 25.51 5.31
N GLY A 33 -4.59 25.19 6.58
CA GLY A 33 -5.65 24.98 7.59
C GLY A 33 -6.60 23.82 7.29
N THR A 34 -6.40 23.07 6.20
CA THR A 34 -7.25 21.95 5.80
C THR A 34 -6.99 20.72 6.66
N MET A 35 -8.05 20.04 7.10
CA MET A 35 -7.93 18.74 7.75
C MET A 35 -7.27 17.71 6.83
N CYS A 36 -6.31 16.98 7.38
CA CYS A 36 -5.68 15.80 6.79
C CYS A 36 -5.99 14.59 7.68
N ASN A 37 -6.39 13.48 7.05
CA ASN A 37 -6.76 12.21 7.67
C ASN A 37 -6.83 11.09 6.60
N ALA A 38 -7.13 9.87 7.01
CA ALA A 38 -7.34 8.70 6.14
C ALA A 38 -8.23 8.96 4.89
N VAL A 39 -9.32 9.71 5.03
CA VAL A 39 -10.25 10.01 3.91
C VAL A 39 -9.60 10.97 2.90
N THR A 40 -8.87 11.98 3.37
CA THR A 40 -8.12 12.87 2.47
C THR A 40 -6.88 12.21 1.85
N TYR A 41 -6.27 11.24 2.54
CA TYR A 41 -5.19 10.42 1.98
C TYR A 41 -5.69 9.62 0.76
N SER A 42 -6.79 8.86 0.90
CA SER A 42 -7.35 8.05 -0.20
C SER A 42 -7.94 8.86 -1.38
N ARG A 43 -8.09 10.19 -1.23
CA ARG A 43 -8.45 11.09 -2.33
C ARG A 43 -7.26 11.52 -3.19
N ARG A 44 -6.03 11.50 -2.67
CA ARG A 44 -4.83 12.01 -3.39
C ARG A 44 -4.33 11.00 -4.43
N GLY A 45 -4.08 11.44 -5.67
CA GLY A 45 -3.64 10.58 -6.77
C GLY A 45 -2.32 9.85 -6.50
N TRP A 46 -1.35 10.53 -5.89
CA TRP A 46 -0.09 9.92 -5.42
C TRP A 46 -0.33 8.75 -4.46
N CYS A 47 -1.22 8.96 -3.49
CA CYS A 47 -1.52 7.98 -2.46
C CYS A 47 -2.30 6.79 -3.03
N ARG A 48 -3.11 7.00 -4.06
CA ARG A 48 -3.75 5.93 -4.84
C ARG A 48 -2.72 5.09 -5.58
N LEU A 49 -1.72 5.72 -6.20
CA LEU A 49 -0.62 5.02 -6.88
C LEU A 49 0.23 4.19 -5.92
N GLU A 50 0.57 4.72 -4.73
CA GLU A 50 1.24 3.96 -3.66
C GLU A 50 0.46 2.68 -3.31
N GLN A 51 -0.86 2.82 -3.08
CA GLN A 51 -1.72 1.68 -2.77
C GLN A 51 -1.79 0.69 -3.94
N TRP A 52 -2.00 1.14 -5.17
CA TRP A 52 -2.10 0.25 -6.34
C TRP A 52 -0.80 -0.50 -6.60
N ALA A 53 0.35 0.18 -6.53
CA ALA A 53 1.66 -0.44 -6.63
C ALA A 53 1.84 -1.57 -5.60
N ARG A 54 1.46 -1.30 -4.33
CA ARG A 54 1.54 -2.31 -3.27
C ARG A 54 0.53 -3.47 -3.47
N LEU A 55 -0.68 -3.18 -3.95
CA LEU A 55 -1.71 -4.19 -4.22
C LEU A 55 -1.27 -5.18 -5.28
N ILE A 56 -0.69 -4.71 -6.39
CA ILE A 56 -0.13 -5.57 -7.44
C ILE A 56 1.04 -6.39 -6.90
N ALA A 57 2.00 -5.75 -6.22
CA ALA A 57 3.21 -6.44 -5.80
C ALA A 57 2.98 -7.55 -4.76
N GLY A 58 2.01 -7.41 -3.85
CA GLY A 58 1.86 -8.38 -2.77
C GLY A 58 0.52 -8.36 -2.01
N GLY A 59 -0.57 -8.05 -2.69
CA GLY A 59 -1.94 -8.20 -2.16
C GLY A 59 -2.28 -7.30 -0.96
N VAL A 60 -3.43 -7.54 -0.34
CA VAL A 60 -3.94 -6.76 0.82
C VAL A 60 -3.43 -7.26 2.16
N GLY A 61 -2.95 -8.49 2.25
CA GLY A 61 -2.64 -9.16 3.54
C GLY A 61 -1.69 -8.40 4.47
N ASN A 62 -0.72 -7.66 3.94
CA ASN A 62 0.22 -6.84 4.72
C ASN A 62 0.02 -5.32 4.54
N MET A 63 -1.18 -4.90 4.13
CA MET A 63 -1.57 -3.48 4.04
C MET A 63 -2.39 -3.07 5.26
N PHE A 64 -1.99 -1.97 5.90
CA PHE A 64 -2.59 -1.45 7.12
C PHE A 64 -2.80 0.06 7.05
N ILE A 65 -3.71 0.57 7.88
CA ILE A 65 -3.91 2.00 8.11
C ILE A 65 -4.01 2.32 9.60
N PHE A 66 -3.26 3.34 10.04
CA PHE A 66 -3.40 3.96 11.34
C PHE A 66 -4.07 5.32 11.21
N ASP A 67 -5.23 5.47 11.83
CA ASP A 67 -6.07 6.67 11.73
C ASP A 67 -5.91 7.63 12.92
N GLY A 68 -4.90 7.41 13.78
CA GLY A 68 -4.71 8.15 15.02
C GLY A 68 -5.31 7.46 16.25
N THR A 69 -6.20 6.46 16.07
CA THR A 69 -6.81 5.69 17.16
C THR A 69 -6.43 4.22 17.11
N GLU A 70 -6.56 3.56 15.95
CA GLU A 70 -6.30 2.12 15.79
C GLU A 70 -5.56 1.78 14.49
N LEU A 71 -4.93 0.60 14.46
CA LEU A 71 -4.22 0.05 13.29
C LEU A 71 -5.09 -1.03 12.63
N MET A 72 -5.84 -0.65 11.61
CA MET A 72 -6.72 -1.55 10.84
C MET A 72 -5.96 -2.23 9.69
N GLN A 73 -6.33 -3.47 9.38
CA GLN A 73 -5.88 -4.17 8.16
C GLN A 73 -6.82 -3.83 6.98
N PHE A 74 -6.28 -3.70 5.76
CA PHE A 74 -7.05 -3.37 4.54
C PHE A 74 -8.09 -4.41 4.11
N ALA A 75 -8.02 -5.63 4.64
CA ALA A 75 -8.66 -6.83 4.09
C ALA A 75 -10.21 -6.82 4.07
N GLY A 76 -10.86 -5.82 4.66
CA GLY A 76 -12.33 -5.67 4.68
C GLY A 76 -12.88 -4.45 3.93
N ILE A 77 -12.10 -3.75 3.12
CA ILE A 77 -12.47 -2.41 2.61
C ILE A 77 -12.45 -2.30 1.07
N ASP A 78 -13.40 -2.94 0.40
CA ASP A 78 -13.59 -2.87 -1.06
C ASP A 78 -13.62 -1.43 -1.61
N LYS A 79 -14.20 -0.49 -0.86
CA LYS A 79 -14.23 0.94 -1.22
C LYS A 79 -12.84 1.55 -1.37
N TRP A 80 -11.87 1.12 -0.58
CA TRP A 80 -10.48 1.56 -0.69
C TRP A 80 -9.77 0.87 -1.85
N LEU A 81 -10.04 -0.42 -2.09
CA LEU A 81 -9.53 -1.12 -3.28
C LEU A 81 -10.01 -0.44 -4.59
N LYS A 82 -11.30 -0.13 -4.71
CA LYS A 82 -11.83 0.67 -5.82
C LYS A 82 -11.19 2.07 -5.86
N SER A 83 -11.01 2.73 -4.72
CA SER A 83 -10.36 4.06 -4.69
C SER A 83 -8.88 4.03 -5.14
N ALA A 84 -8.15 2.94 -4.87
CA ALA A 84 -6.72 2.83 -5.18
C ALA A 84 -6.43 2.69 -6.68
N VAL A 85 -7.18 1.86 -7.41
CA VAL A 85 -6.94 1.66 -8.85
C VAL A 85 -7.35 2.88 -9.70
N HIS A 86 -8.29 3.69 -9.22
CA HIS A 86 -8.71 4.96 -9.84
C HIS A 86 -7.70 6.10 -9.61
N VAL A 87 -6.43 5.92 -9.98
CA VAL A 87 -5.35 6.91 -9.76
C VAL A 87 -5.64 8.26 -10.42
N TYR A 88 -6.16 8.25 -11.64
CA TYR A 88 -6.37 9.46 -12.45
C TYR A 88 -7.54 10.33 -11.94
N ASP A 89 -8.54 9.73 -11.30
CA ASP A 89 -9.61 10.42 -10.57
C ASP A 89 -9.14 11.02 -9.22
N GLY A 90 -7.88 10.78 -8.86
CA GLY A 90 -7.28 11.34 -7.66
C GLY A 90 -6.99 12.84 -7.75
N GLU A 91 -6.87 13.46 -6.58
CA GLU A 91 -6.45 14.85 -6.40
C GLU A 91 -4.93 14.98 -6.50
N PHE A 92 -4.47 15.79 -7.45
CA PHE A 92 -3.06 16.13 -7.64
C PHE A 92 -2.81 17.59 -7.30
N ALA A 93 -1.62 17.89 -6.78
CA ALA A 93 -1.20 19.27 -6.48
C ALA A 93 -0.87 20.09 -7.75
N CYS A 94 -0.66 19.42 -8.89
CA CYS A 94 -0.43 20.01 -10.20
C CYS A 94 -1.00 19.06 -11.26
N ASP A 95 -1.86 19.54 -12.16
CA ASP A 95 -2.65 18.67 -13.05
C ASP A 95 -1.79 17.86 -14.03
N SER A 96 -0.73 18.48 -14.55
CA SER A 96 0.24 17.89 -15.49
C SER A 96 0.99 16.69 -14.91
N ASP A 97 0.98 16.49 -13.59
CA ASP A 97 1.60 15.31 -12.98
C ASP A 97 0.92 14.00 -13.39
N ARG A 98 -0.35 14.03 -13.83
CA ARG A 98 -1.00 12.85 -14.41
C ARG A 98 -0.31 12.34 -15.67
N VAL A 99 0.25 13.23 -16.50
CA VAL A 99 0.97 12.83 -17.72
C VAL A 99 2.28 12.13 -17.37
N ASN A 100 2.94 12.54 -16.28
CA ASN A 100 4.16 11.89 -15.79
C ASN A 100 3.92 10.47 -15.24
N LEU A 101 2.67 10.04 -15.06
CA LEU A 101 2.32 8.73 -14.49
C LEU A 101 1.94 7.66 -15.52
N VAL A 102 1.90 7.99 -16.82
CA VAL A 102 1.51 7.03 -17.87
C VAL A 102 2.46 5.82 -17.89
N ASP A 103 3.77 6.07 -17.96
CA ASP A 103 4.81 5.04 -17.97
C ASP A 103 4.76 4.15 -16.71
N THR A 104 4.63 4.76 -15.53
CA THR A 104 4.57 4.06 -14.24
C THR A 104 3.33 3.17 -14.13
N VAL A 105 2.18 3.67 -14.57
CA VAL A 105 0.91 2.92 -14.53
C VAL A 105 0.87 1.80 -15.56
N ILE A 106 1.44 2.02 -16.76
CA ILE A 106 1.67 0.95 -17.76
C ILE A 106 2.57 -0.14 -17.17
N GLY A 107 3.67 0.23 -16.48
CA GLY A 107 4.56 -0.72 -15.81
C GLY A 107 3.87 -1.54 -14.71
N LEU A 108 3.05 -0.90 -13.87
CA LEU A 108 2.27 -1.59 -12.83
C LEU A 108 1.20 -2.52 -13.41
N TRP A 109 0.56 -2.14 -14.51
CA TRP A 109 -0.42 -3.00 -15.18
C TRP A 109 0.25 -4.20 -15.87
N SER A 110 1.38 -3.99 -16.53
CA SER A 110 2.23 -5.07 -17.07
C SER A 110 2.61 -6.09 -15.99
N LEU A 111 3.08 -5.59 -14.83
CA LEU A 111 3.43 -6.42 -13.68
C LEU A 111 2.23 -7.22 -13.13
N ALA A 112 1.02 -6.65 -13.16
CA ALA A 112 -0.20 -7.35 -12.77
C ALA A 112 -0.54 -8.48 -13.75
N LEU A 113 -0.50 -8.20 -15.06
CA LEU A 113 -0.81 -9.14 -16.12
C LEU A 113 0.16 -10.33 -16.17
N LEU A 114 1.45 -10.11 -15.83
CA LEU A 114 2.50 -11.13 -15.78
C LEU A 114 2.44 -12.04 -14.53
N HIS A 115 1.80 -11.61 -13.43
CA HIS A 115 1.86 -12.31 -12.14
C HIS A 115 0.48 -12.73 -11.61
N ARG A 116 -0.31 -13.43 -12.44
CA ARG A 116 -1.64 -13.98 -12.11
C ARG A 116 -1.60 -15.24 -11.21
N ASP A 117 -0.63 -15.32 -10.30
CA ASP A 117 -0.37 -16.48 -9.44
C ASP A 117 -1.35 -16.65 -8.27
N SER A 118 -2.23 -15.67 -8.03
CA SER A 118 -2.97 -15.56 -6.77
C SER A 118 -4.35 -14.93 -6.93
N ALA A 119 -5.32 -15.48 -6.20
CA ALA A 119 -6.72 -15.05 -6.22
C ALA A 119 -6.95 -13.63 -5.64
N GLU A 120 -5.97 -13.02 -4.96
CA GLU A 120 -6.02 -11.60 -4.63
C GLU A 120 -5.69 -10.73 -5.86
N ARG A 121 -4.62 -11.04 -6.61
CA ARG A 121 -4.25 -10.31 -7.82
C ARG A 121 -5.32 -10.43 -8.90
N GLU A 122 -5.92 -11.61 -9.11
CA GLU A 122 -6.97 -11.77 -10.13
C GLU A 122 -8.24 -10.95 -9.80
N LYS A 123 -8.56 -10.71 -8.52
CA LYS A 123 -9.62 -9.76 -8.13
C LYS A 123 -9.26 -8.32 -8.50
N VAL A 124 -8.02 -7.90 -8.32
CA VAL A 124 -7.55 -6.57 -8.71
C VAL A 124 -7.57 -6.42 -10.24
N ILE A 125 -7.15 -7.44 -10.99
CA ILE A 125 -7.22 -7.49 -12.45
C ILE A 125 -8.68 -7.39 -12.92
N SER A 126 -9.58 -8.18 -12.33
CA SER A 126 -11.02 -8.14 -12.63
C SER A 126 -11.61 -6.75 -12.39
N LEU A 127 -11.27 -6.11 -11.28
CA LEU A 127 -11.74 -4.76 -10.94
C LEU A 127 -11.18 -3.67 -11.86
N VAL A 128 -9.91 -3.79 -12.27
CA VAL A 128 -9.29 -2.89 -13.25
C VAL A 128 -9.95 -3.05 -14.63
N GLN A 129 -10.37 -4.27 -14.99
CA GLN A 129 -11.14 -4.52 -16.21
C GLN A 129 -12.59 -4.01 -16.12
N GLU A 130 -13.27 -4.17 -14.98
CA GLU A 130 -14.62 -3.61 -14.70
C GLU A 130 -14.65 -2.09 -14.94
N HIS A 131 -13.57 -1.38 -14.57
CA HIS A 131 -13.49 0.09 -14.58
C HIS A 131 -12.48 0.67 -15.58
N ARG A 132 -12.11 -0.11 -16.61
CA ARG A 132 -11.00 0.14 -17.55
C ARG A 132 -10.90 1.58 -18.05
N GLU A 133 -12.00 2.16 -18.52
CA GLU A 133 -12.02 3.50 -19.13
C GLU A 133 -11.69 4.63 -18.12
N SER A 134 -11.96 4.41 -16.84
CA SER A 134 -11.69 5.37 -15.76
C SER A 134 -10.34 5.13 -15.06
N VAL A 135 -9.89 3.87 -14.99
CA VAL A 135 -8.52 3.53 -14.57
C VAL A 135 -7.49 3.98 -15.60
N PHE A 136 -7.81 3.85 -16.90
CA PHE A 136 -6.95 4.22 -18.02
C PHE A 136 -7.65 5.22 -18.99
N PRO A 137 -7.83 6.50 -18.62
CA PRO A 137 -8.53 7.46 -19.48
C PRO A 137 -7.82 7.65 -20.84
N VAL A 138 -8.57 7.49 -21.94
CA VAL A 138 -8.04 7.51 -23.32
C VAL A 138 -7.17 8.74 -23.62
N LYS A 139 -7.49 9.91 -23.03
CA LYS A 139 -6.71 11.15 -23.12
C LYS A 139 -5.26 11.07 -22.61
N TYR A 140 -4.89 10.04 -21.86
CA TYR A 140 -3.54 9.80 -21.36
C TYR A 140 -2.91 8.53 -21.95
N PHE A 141 -3.70 7.49 -22.21
CA PHE A 141 -3.18 6.17 -22.63
C PHE A 141 -3.30 5.88 -24.12
N GLY A 142 -4.26 6.48 -24.84
CA GLY A 142 -4.52 6.17 -26.25
C GLY A 142 -4.64 4.65 -26.49
N SER A 143 -3.92 4.16 -27.51
CA SER A 143 -3.80 2.72 -27.82
C SER A 143 -2.63 2.00 -27.11
N LEU A 144 -1.87 2.68 -26.23
CA LEU A 144 -0.72 2.07 -25.52
C LEU A 144 -1.14 0.85 -24.70
N LEU A 145 -2.35 0.87 -24.15
CA LEU A 145 -2.90 -0.22 -23.33
C LEU A 145 -3.18 -1.49 -24.16
N GLU A 146 -3.66 -1.32 -25.41
CA GLU A 146 -3.93 -2.42 -26.34
C GLU A 146 -2.63 -3.06 -26.84
N ILE A 147 -1.63 -2.21 -27.12
CA ILE A 147 -0.27 -2.63 -27.50
C ILE A 147 0.36 -3.42 -26.35
N LEU A 148 0.31 -2.89 -25.12
CA LEU A 148 0.84 -3.57 -23.94
C LEU A 148 0.19 -4.93 -23.72
N GLU A 149 -1.13 -5.00 -23.73
CA GLU A 149 -1.84 -6.24 -23.42
C GLU A 149 -1.57 -7.34 -24.47
N ARG A 150 -1.51 -6.97 -25.75
CA ARG A 150 -1.07 -7.87 -26.82
C ARG A 150 0.35 -8.39 -26.57
N ASP A 151 1.28 -7.48 -26.29
CA ASP A 151 2.71 -7.83 -26.20
C ASP A 151 3.05 -8.61 -24.92
N VAL A 152 2.36 -8.32 -23.81
CA VAL A 152 2.47 -9.09 -22.56
C VAL A 152 1.87 -10.50 -22.71
N LEU A 153 0.74 -10.65 -23.43
CA LEU A 153 0.18 -11.98 -23.72
C LEU A 153 1.11 -12.82 -24.61
N ASN A 154 1.77 -12.21 -25.59
CA ASN A 154 2.78 -12.87 -26.42
C ASN A 154 3.98 -13.34 -25.58
N LEU A 155 4.54 -12.45 -24.74
CA LEU A 155 5.66 -12.78 -23.84
C LEU A 155 5.29 -13.90 -22.85
N GLY A 156 4.07 -13.90 -22.31
CA GLY A 156 3.59 -14.97 -21.43
C GLY A 156 3.54 -16.34 -22.13
N ALA A 157 3.13 -16.36 -23.40
CA ALA A 157 3.13 -17.59 -24.21
C ALA A 157 4.56 -18.07 -24.52
N GLU A 158 5.50 -17.16 -24.81
CA GLU A 158 6.91 -17.50 -25.04
C GLU A 158 7.59 -18.07 -23.78
N VAL A 159 7.29 -17.52 -22.60
CA VAL A 159 7.86 -17.97 -21.32
C VAL A 159 7.39 -19.37 -20.93
N GLU A 160 6.11 -19.72 -21.15
CA GLU A 160 5.62 -21.09 -20.89
C GLU A 160 5.95 -22.08 -22.02
N ALA A 161 6.19 -21.61 -23.25
CA ALA A 161 6.71 -22.44 -24.35
C ALA A 161 8.21 -22.75 -24.22
N SER A 162 8.96 -21.90 -23.51
CA SER A 162 10.39 -22.11 -23.24
C SER A 162 10.59 -23.33 -22.32
N PRO A 163 11.35 -24.36 -22.74
CA PRO A 163 11.62 -25.52 -21.89
C PRO A 163 12.30 -25.08 -20.60
N ARG A 164 11.62 -25.24 -19.45
CA ARG A 164 12.17 -24.91 -18.13
C ARG A 164 13.44 -25.76 -17.90
N VAL A 165 14.60 -25.16 -18.12
CA VAL A 165 15.91 -25.75 -17.83
C VAL A 165 15.91 -26.08 -16.35
N ARG A 166 15.91 -27.38 -16.01
CA ARG A 166 15.98 -27.81 -14.63
C ARG A 166 17.35 -27.43 -14.09
N GLN A 167 17.38 -26.46 -13.18
CA GLN A 167 18.52 -26.25 -12.30
C GLN A 167 18.50 -27.31 -11.18
N ASP A 168 18.57 -28.59 -11.60
CA ASP A 168 18.93 -29.73 -10.76
C ASP A 168 20.47 -29.75 -10.57
N GLU A 169 21.08 -28.59 -10.35
CA GLU A 169 22.48 -28.46 -9.92
C GLU A 169 22.51 -28.12 -8.43
N GLY A 170 23.09 -29.01 -7.63
CA GLY A 170 23.10 -28.88 -6.18
C GLY A 170 23.99 -27.73 -5.73
N LEU A 171 23.40 -26.66 -5.20
CA LEU A 171 24.13 -25.70 -4.38
C LEU A 171 24.60 -26.41 -3.10
N GLU A 172 25.85 -26.86 -3.09
CA GLU A 172 26.60 -26.95 -1.85
C GLU A 172 26.56 -25.57 -1.18
N GLN A 173 26.10 -25.52 0.07
CA GLN A 173 25.99 -24.25 0.79
C GLN A 173 27.40 -23.75 1.11
N PRO A 174 27.85 -22.59 0.58
CA PRO A 174 29.15 -22.04 0.94
C PRO A 174 29.12 -21.70 2.44
N ASN A 175 30.08 -22.24 3.19
CA ASN A 175 30.15 -22.08 4.64
C ASN A 175 30.07 -20.59 5.02
N HIS A 176 29.22 -20.27 6.00
CA HIS A 176 29.06 -18.91 6.55
C HIS A 176 30.33 -18.47 7.31
N THR A 177 31.35 -18.02 6.57
CA THR A 177 32.46 -17.26 7.14
C THR A 177 31.90 -15.96 7.70
N ARG A 178 31.88 -15.83 9.03
CA ARG A 178 31.57 -14.56 9.70
C ARG A 178 32.66 -13.54 9.38
N VAL A 179 32.36 -12.61 8.48
CA VAL A 179 33.10 -11.36 8.38
C VAL A 179 32.66 -10.47 9.55
N CYS A 180 33.53 -10.31 10.54
CA CYS A 180 33.39 -9.24 11.52
C CYS A 180 33.64 -7.91 10.79
N MET A 181 32.72 -6.95 10.93
CA MET A 181 32.99 -5.56 10.57
C MET A 181 33.55 -4.85 11.80
N ASP A 182 34.89 -4.81 11.88
CA ASP A 182 35.58 -4.09 12.95
C ASP A 182 35.61 -2.57 12.65
N ASP A 183 35.17 -1.78 13.62
CA ASP A 183 35.40 -0.35 13.84
C ASP A 183 35.60 0.57 12.62
N CYS A 184 34.49 0.95 11.97
CA CYS A 184 34.46 2.16 11.14
C CYS A 184 34.14 3.39 12.01
N SER A 185 35.17 4.06 12.52
CA SER A 185 35.08 5.17 13.48
C SER A 185 34.58 6.48 12.85
N PHE A 186 33.26 6.68 12.86
CA PHE A 186 32.60 7.88 12.33
C PHE A 186 32.88 9.13 13.20
N SER A 187 33.79 9.99 12.75
CA SER A 187 34.12 11.25 13.41
C SER A 187 32.98 12.28 13.33
N GLN A 188 32.62 12.89 14.47
CA GLN A 188 31.63 13.97 14.52
C GLN A 188 32.23 15.31 14.07
N GLU A 189 32.14 15.63 12.78
CA GLU A 189 32.25 17.02 12.34
C GLU A 189 30.96 17.80 12.66
N SER A 190 31.08 18.85 13.47
CA SER A 190 29.98 19.77 13.74
C SER A 190 29.91 20.84 12.65
N SER A 191 28.73 21.02 12.07
CA SER A 191 28.47 22.03 11.02
C SER A 191 27.18 22.81 11.29
N PRO A 192 27.06 24.04 10.79
CA PRO A 192 26.21 25.07 11.41
C PRO A 192 24.72 24.91 11.14
N GLN A 193 23.90 25.41 12.08
CA GLN A 193 22.45 25.41 11.94
C GLN A 193 21.99 26.40 10.84
N ILE A 194 21.52 25.86 9.72
CA ILE A 194 20.82 26.63 8.68
C ILE A 194 19.32 26.47 8.87
N THR A 195 18.68 27.53 9.38
CA THR A 195 17.23 27.56 9.64
C THR A 195 16.43 27.90 8.37
N ARG A 196 15.90 26.88 7.69
CA ARG A 196 14.83 27.03 6.69
C ARG A 196 13.77 25.93 6.81
N PRO A 197 12.47 26.25 6.63
CA PRO A 197 11.39 25.29 6.86
C PRO A 197 11.20 24.33 5.69
N TRP A 198 11.40 23.03 5.93
CA TRP A 198 10.88 21.96 5.10
C TRP A 198 9.68 21.34 5.82
N GLN A 199 8.48 21.51 5.28
CA GLN A 199 7.25 21.04 5.93
C GLN A 199 7.03 19.54 5.77
N ALA A 200 6.50 18.92 6.81
CA ALA A 200 6.36 17.47 6.91
C ALA A 200 5.05 16.97 6.28
N ILE A 201 5.17 16.19 5.21
CA ILE A 201 4.23 15.12 4.84
C ILE A 201 5.10 13.87 4.57
N SER A 202 4.64 12.69 5.01
CA SER A 202 5.26 11.37 4.78
C SER A 202 6.78 11.29 5.02
N ARG A 203 7.22 11.45 6.27
CA ARG A 203 8.41 10.69 6.73
C ARG A 203 7.99 9.22 6.83
N ILE A 204 8.46 8.40 5.90
CA ILE A 204 8.44 6.94 6.08
C ILE A 204 9.48 6.61 7.15
N SER A 205 9.04 6.44 8.39
CA SER A 205 9.91 6.12 9.52
C SER A 205 10.29 4.65 9.48
N PHE A 206 11.52 4.38 9.02
CA PHE A 206 12.09 3.04 8.99
C PHE A 206 12.41 2.56 10.42
N VAL A 207 11.70 1.51 10.88
CA VAL A 207 11.97 0.84 12.15
C VAL A 207 12.77 -0.42 11.87
N GLU A 208 14.09 -0.31 11.97
CA GLU A 208 15.03 -1.40 11.76
C GLU A 208 15.09 -2.31 13.00
N SER A 209 14.05 -3.14 13.16
CA SER A 209 13.86 -4.00 14.34
C SER A 209 14.77 -5.23 14.32
N VAL A 210 16.07 -5.02 14.56
CA VAL A 210 17.06 -6.09 14.75
C VAL A 210 16.85 -6.76 16.12
N GLY A 211 15.86 -7.65 16.22
CA GLY A 211 15.58 -8.41 17.44
C GLY A 211 14.35 -9.30 17.34
N SER A 212 14.55 -10.62 17.30
CA SER A 212 13.47 -11.61 17.26
C SER A 212 12.92 -11.91 18.66
N PRO A 213 11.65 -11.62 18.98
CA PRO A 213 11.04 -12.04 20.23
C PRO A 213 10.68 -13.53 20.16
N GLN A 214 11.33 -14.35 20.98
CA GLN A 214 10.93 -15.74 21.20
C GLN A 214 9.56 -15.77 21.90
N ILE A 215 8.51 -16.25 21.23
CA ILE A 215 7.17 -16.40 21.82
C ILE A 215 7.10 -17.77 22.54
N PRO A 216 7.01 -17.81 23.89
CA PRO A 216 7.00 -19.07 24.62
C PRO A 216 5.64 -19.77 24.52
N ARG A 217 5.61 -20.95 23.89
CA ARG A 217 4.45 -21.85 23.95
C ARG A 217 4.33 -22.47 25.35
N ARG A 218 3.27 -22.15 26.09
CA ARG A 218 2.70 -23.01 27.15
C ARG A 218 1.17 -23.03 27.08
N ALA A 219 0.60 -24.13 27.56
CA ALA A 219 -0.84 -24.43 27.55
C ALA A 219 -1.31 -24.81 28.97
N PHE A 220 -2.56 -25.28 29.08
CA PHE A 220 -3.32 -25.63 30.30
C PHE A 220 -3.83 -24.39 31.07
N LEU A 221 -5.02 -24.40 31.70
CA LEU A 221 -6.00 -25.48 31.93
C LEU A 221 -7.46 -24.95 31.92
N ARG A 222 -8.45 -25.85 32.00
CA ARG A 222 -9.91 -25.54 32.07
C ARG A 222 -10.38 -25.24 33.51
N ALA A 223 -11.45 -24.45 33.64
CA ALA A 223 -12.46 -24.60 34.68
C ALA A 223 -13.84 -24.04 34.24
N ASN A 224 -14.94 -24.62 34.72
CA ASN A 224 -16.28 -24.00 34.75
C ASN A 224 -16.35 -23.07 36.01
N THR A 225 -17.36 -22.28 36.39
CA THR A 225 -18.84 -22.20 36.19
C THR A 225 -19.25 -20.75 36.64
N THR A 226 -20.45 -20.13 36.57
CA THR A 226 -21.87 -20.54 36.42
C THR A 226 -22.76 -19.37 35.92
N ASN A 227 -24.05 -19.65 35.67
CA ASN A 227 -25.20 -18.76 35.45
C ASN A 227 -25.21 -17.38 36.15
N VAL A 228 -25.62 -16.35 35.41
CA VAL A 228 -26.62 -15.33 35.84
C VAL A 228 -27.54 -15.03 34.63
N ALA A 229 -28.85 -14.88 34.86
CA ALA A 229 -29.84 -14.65 33.79
C ALA A 229 -30.07 -13.15 33.47
N PRO A 230 -30.39 -12.79 32.22
CA PRO A 230 -30.74 -11.40 31.86
C PRO A 230 -32.11 -11.00 32.43
N ARG A 231 -32.19 -9.80 33.00
CA ARG A 231 -33.47 -9.17 33.39
C ARG A 231 -34.14 -8.51 32.18
N SER A 232 -35.46 -8.49 32.16
CA SER A 232 -36.27 -7.86 31.11
C SER A 232 -36.23 -6.33 31.17
N PRO A 233 -36.24 -5.63 30.02
CA PRO A 233 -36.38 -4.18 29.97
C PRO A 233 -37.84 -3.76 30.27
N THR A 234 -38.00 -2.71 31.07
CA THR A 234 -39.31 -2.14 31.42
C THR A 234 -39.86 -1.25 30.30
N LYS A 235 -41.16 -1.35 30.01
CA LYS A 235 -41.87 -0.41 29.14
C LYS A 235 -42.08 0.92 29.88
N GLY A 236 -41.60 2.03 29.32
CA GLY A 236 -41.68 3.37 29.94
C GLY A 236 -42.28 4.43 29.01
N ARG A 237 -43.52 4.82 29.31
CA ARG A 237 -44.29 6.02 28.91
C ARG A 237 -44.15 6.62 27.49
N SER A 238 -45.29 6.63 26.80
CA SER A 238 -45.71 7.66 25.83
C SER A 238 -46.20 8.95 26.53
N SER A 239 -46.61 9.95 25.73
CA SER A 239 -47.11 11.29 26.13
C SER A 239 -46.00 12.28 26.56
N GLU A 240 -46.04 13.58 26.24
CA GLU A 240 -46.95 14.40 25.41
C GLU A 240 -46.22 15.68 24.93
N TRP A 241 -46.60 16.25 23.79
CA TRP A 241 -46.19 17.61 23.36
C TRP A 241 -47.33 18.30 22.58
N PRO A 242 -47.97 19.35 23.12
CA PRO A 242 -48.82 20.26 22.35
C PRO A 242 -48.00 21.38 21.68
N MET A 243 -48.53 21.97 20.61
CA MET A 243 -47.94 23.16 19.97
C MET A 243 -48.35 24.45 20.68
N ALA A 244 -47.43 25.41 20.74
CA ALA A 244 -47.68 26.85 20.79
C ALA A 244 -46.46 27.58 20.22
#